data_AF-A0A0D3A8V5-F1
#
_entry.id   AF-A0A0D3A8V5-F1
#
_cell.length_a   1.000
_cell.length_b   1.000
_cell.length_c   1.000
_cell.angle_alpha   90.00
_cell.angle_beta   90.00
_cell.angle_gamma   90.00
#
_symmetry.space_group_name_H-M   'P 1'
#
loop_
_entity.id
_entity.type
_entity.pdbx_description
1 polymer ?
#
loop_
_entity_poly.entity_id
_entity_poly.type
_entity_poly.pdbx_seq_one_letter_code
_entity_poly.pdbx_strand_id
1 'polypeptide(L)'
;MDFIFPSLESLKLVGLHLEKDPMPALKKLQRLEDVILDSCCFSGEKMRISEQGFGRLRKLVFYFDGLDELQIDDEAMPSLMELKLRTRGRQMKLMIPDRLRAVLDPPYIKSCIPECIDAKKM
;
A
#
# COMPACT_ATOMS: atom_id res chain seq x y z
N MET A 1 2.56 24.90 -3.91
CA MET A 1 2.97 24.43 -5.25
C MET A 1 2.97 22.91 -5.21
N ASP A 2 1.93 22.27 -5.73
CA ASP A 2 1.91 20.81 -5.87
C ASP A 2 2.73 20.46 -7.12
N PHE A 3 3.99 20.06 -6.94
CA PHE A 3 4.77 19.43 -8.01
C PHE A 3 4.18 18.04 -8.25
N ILE A 4 3.09 17.97 -9.03
CA ILE A 4 2.54 16.71 -9.51
C ILE A 4 3.48 16.25 -10.61
N PHE A 5 4.21 15.15 -10.39
CA PHE A 5 4.99 14.50 -11.44
C PHE A 5 4.02 13.83 -12.41
N PRO A 6 3.67 14.49 -13.53
CA PRO A 6 2.53 14.06 -14.31
C PRO A 6 2.80 12.74 -15.04
N SER A 7 4.07 12.39 -15.22
CA SER A 7 4.57 11.20 -15.91
C SER A 7 5.16 10.14 -14.98
N LEU A 8 4.99 10.26 -13.65
CA LEU A 8 5.52 9.24 -12.75
C LEU A 8 4.69 7.96 -12.88
N GLU A 9 5.32 6.91 -13.39
CA GLU A 9 4.69 5.61 -13.62
C GLU A 9 5.03 4.60 -12.53
N SER A 10 6.20 4.72 -11.90
CA SER A 10 6.64 3.79 -10.84
C SER A 10 7.12 4.56 -9.62
N LEU A 11 6.63 4.18 -8.45
CA LEU A 11 7.05 4.73 -7.16
C LEU A 11 7.44 3.60 -6.21
N LYS A 12 8.68 3.66 -5.73
CA LYS A 12 9.16 2.80 -4.64
C LYS A 12 9.57 3.66 -3.45
N LEU A 13 8.92 3.44 -2.31
CA LEU A 13 9.27 4.04 -1.03
C LEU A 13 9.78 2.94 -0.11
N VAL A 14 10.88 3.19 0.61
CA VAL A 14 11.52 2.19 1.47
C VAL A 14 11.81 2.78 2.84
N GLY A 15 11.50 2.05 3.91
CA GLY A 15 11.92 2.43 5.26
C GLY A 15 11.24 3.68 5.81
N LEU A 16 10.04 4.02 5.34
CA LEU A 16 9.31 5.20 5.80
C LEU A 16 8.45 4.91 7.03
N HIS A 17 8.35 5.89 7.92
CA HIS A 17 7.34 5.92 8.97
C HIS A 17 6.15 6.77 8.51
N LEU A 18 5.03 6.12 8.23
CA LEU A 18 3.81 6.74 7.72
C LEU A 18 2.80 6.90 8.87
N GLU A 19 2.49 8.14 9.23
CA GLU A 19 1.48 8.44 10.25
C GLU A 19 0.05 8.53 9.69
N LYS A 20 -0.06 8.76 8.37
CA LYS A 20 -1.33 8.97 7.66
C LYS A 20 -1.38 8.10 6.40
N ASP A 21 -2.60 7.75 5.99
CA ASP A 21 -2.83 6.96 4.79
C ASP A 21 -2.16 7.64 3.58
N PRO A 22 -1.21 6.99 2.89
CA PRO A 22 -0.53 7.57 1.73
C PRO A 22 -1.43 7.60 0.49
N MET A 23 -2.52 6.82 0.44
CA MET A 23 -3.32 6.61 -0.76
C MET A 23 -3.91 7.90 -1.36
N PRO A 24 -4.43 8.88 -0.59
CA PRO A 24 -4.89 10.15 -1.14
C PRO A 24 -3.79 10.95 -1.83
N ALA A 25 -2.55 10.89 -1.33
CA ALA A 25 -1.42 11.57 -1.95
C ALA A 25 -0.98 10.84 -3.23
N LEU A 26 -0.89 9.50 -3.18
CA LEU A 26 -0.54 8.68 -4.34
C LEU A 26 -1.56 8.81 -5.48
N LYS A 27 -2.85 9.01 -5.15
CA LYS A 27 -3.93 9.20 -6.12
C LYS A 27 -3.72 10.42 -7.03
N LYS A 28 -3.04 11.47 -6.53
CA LYS A 28 -2.74 12.67 -7.34
C LYS A 28 -1.84 12.34 -8.53
N LEU A 29 -1.14 11.20 -8.50
CA LEU A 29 -0.27 10.70 -9.56
C LEU A 29 -1.07 9.81 -10.52
N GLN A 30 -1.79 10.42 -11.46
CA GLN A 30 -2.74 9.70 -12.33
C GLN A 30 -2.09 8.70 -13.31
N ARG A 31 -0.78 8.80 -13.55
CA ARG A 31 -0.03 7.89 -14.44
C ARG A 31 0.65 6.74 -13.71
N LEU A 32 0.44 6.62 -12.39
CA LEU A 32 1.08 5.60 -11.58
C LEU A 32 0.57 4.21 -11.97
N GLU A 33 1.50 3.36 -12.40
CA GLU A 33 1.29 1.97 -12.75
C GLU A 33 1.80 1.04 -11.65
N ASP A 34 2.92 1.41 -11.00
CA ASP A 34 3.55 0.60 -9.96
C ASP A 34 3.73 1.38 -8.66
N VAL A 35 3.27 0.79 -7.56
CA VAL A 35 3.53 1.27 -6.19
C VAL A 35 4.14 0.16 -5.36
N ILE A 36 5.29 0.45 -4.77
CA ILE A 36 5.99 -0.45 -3.86
C ILE A 36 6.31 0.32 -2.58
N LEU A 37 5.67 -0.06 -1.48
CA LEU A 37 5.97 0.43 -0.13
C LEU A 37 6.68 -0.71 0.60
N ASP A 38 7.98 -0.58 0.77
CA ASP A 38 8.87 -1.63 1.24
C ASP A 38 9.43 -1.33 2.62
N SER A 39 9.29 -2.26 3.56
CA SER A 39 9.82 -2.12 4.92
C SER A 39 9.37 -0.82 5.59
N CYS A 40 8.14 -0.38 5.34
CA CYS A 40 7.58 0.83 5.91
C CYS A 40 6.82 0.49 7.21
N CYS A 41 6.76 1.45 8.13
CA CYS A 41 6.00 1.33 9.36
C CYS A 41 4.78 2.25 9.24
N PHE A 42 3.59 1.77 9.57
CA PHE A 42 2.36 2.56 9.52
C PHE A 42 1.80 2.69 10.92
N SER A 43 1.72 3.93 11.43
CA SER A 43 1.12 4.20 12.75
C SER A 43 -0.41 4.26 12.69
N GLY A 44 -0.99 4.33 11.49
CA GLY A 44 -2.43 4.27 11.32
C GLY A 44 -2.95 2.84 11.45
N GLU A 45 -4.17 2.68 11.93
CA GLU A 45 -4.78 1.36 12.09
C GLU A 45 -5.40 0.84 10.79
N LYS A 46 -5.91 1.75 9.96
CA LYS A 46 -6.69 1.43 8.76
C LYS A 46 -6.26 2.24 7.54
N MET A 47 -6.14 1.56 6.41
CA MET A 47 -6.04 2.16 5.08
C MET A 47 -7.28 1.85 4.26
N ARG A 48 -7.74 2.82 3.46
CA ARG A 48 -8.87 2.62 2.56
C ARG A 48 -8.59 3.17 1.17
N ILE A 49 -8.85 2.34 0.17
CA ILE A 49 -8.76 2.68 -1.24
C ILE A 49 -10.18 2.65 -1.82
N SER A 50 -10.86 3.79 -1.75
CA SER A 50 -12.27 3.91 -2.14
C SER A 50 -12.51 4.74 -3.40
N GLU A 51 -11.56 5.60 -3.78
CA GLU A 51 -11.80 6.57 -4.84
C GLU A 51 -11.34 6.09 -6.22
N GLN A 52 -12.14 6.38 -7.25
CA GLN A 52 -11.71 6.29 -8.64
C GLN A 52 -10.52 7.23 -8.86
N GLY A 53 -9.36 6.70 -9.25
CA GLY A 53 -8.14 7.48 -9.48
C GLY A 53 -6.92 6.65 -9.83
N PHE A 54 -6.85 5.42 -9.31
CA PHE A 54 -5.81 4.45 -9.66
C PHE A 54 -6.16 3.65 -10.93
N GLY A 55 -6.64 4.33 -11.97
CA GLY A 55 -7.13 3.69 -13.19
C GLY A 55 -6.04 2.90 -13.95
N ARG A 56 -4.77 3.31 -13.80
CA ARG A 56 -3.62 2.70 -14.46
C ARG A 56 -2.77 1.82 -13.57
N LEU A 57 -3.08 1.75 -12.28
CA LEU A 57 -2.26 1.00 -11.33
C LEU A 57 -2.38 -0.50 -11.63
N ARG A 58 -1.25 -1.10 -12.02
CA ARG A 58 -1.09 -2.52 -12.35
C ARG A 58 -0.51 -3.29 -11.19
N LYS A 59 0.37 -2.68 -10.41
CA LYS A 59 1.09 -3.34 -9.33
C LYS A 59 1.01 -2.55 -8.04
N LEU A 60 0.54 -3.21 -6.99
CA LEU A 60 0.52 -2.66 -5.64
C LEU A 60 1.20 -3.65 -4.69
N VAL A 61 2.27 -3.20 -4.06
CA VAL A 61 3.06 -4.00 -3.13
C VAL A 61 3.19 -3.26 -1.80
N PHE A 62 2.63 -3.84 -0.75
CA PHE A 62 2.75 -3.36 0.61
C PHE A 62 3.53 -4.35 1.47
N TYR A 63 4.64 -3.88 2.01
CA TYR A 63 5.38 -4.48 3.11
C TYR A 63 5.33 -3.49 4.27
N PHE A 64 4.29 -3.61 5.11
CA PHE A 64 4.06 -2.73 6.25
C PHE A 64 4.30 -3.42 7.58
N ASP A 65 4.68 -2.64 8.59
CA ASP A 65 4.48 -2.98 9.99
C ASP A 65 3.33 -2.13 10.56
N GLY A 66 2.49 -2.70 11.42
CA GLY A 66 1.42 -1.99 12.13
C GLY A 66 0.08 -1.77 11.40
N LEU A 67 -0.06 -2.16 10.13
CA LEU A 67 -1.34 -2.04 9.41
C LEU A 67 -2.33 -3.15 9.84
N ASP A 68 -3.39 -2.77 10.54
CA ASP A 68 -4.38 -3.72 11.08
C ASP A 68 -5.54 -3.98 10.09
N GLU A 69 -5.99 -2.99 9.33
CA GLU A 69 -7.08 -3.14 8.34
C GLU A 69 -6.74 -2.49 6.98
N LEU A 70 -6.89 -3.26 5.89
CA LEU A 70 -6.86 -2.75 4.53
C LEU A 70 -8.20 -3.00 3.85
N GLN A 71 -8.84 -1.92 3.40
CA GLN A 71 -10.08 -1.97 2.63
C GLN A 71 -9.87 -1.43 1.21
N ILE A 72 -10.24 -2.21 0.21
CA ILE A 72 -10.27 -1.80 -1.20
C ILE A 72 -11.72 -1.92 -1.67
N ASP A 73 -12.26 -0.84 -2.24
CA ASP A 73 -13.64 -0.85 -2.75
C ASP A 73 -13.70 -1.41 -4.19
N ASP A 74 -14.91 -1.81 -4.61
CA ASP A 74 -15.13 -2.47 -5.91
C ASP A 74 -14.72 -1.62 -7.11
N GLU A 75 -14.74 -0.30 -7.03
CA GLU A 75 -14.37 0.56 -8.17
C GLU A 75 -12.90 1.02 -8.13
N ALA A 76 -12.16 0.65 -7.08
CA ALA A 76 -10.77 1.03 -6.92
C ALA A 76 -9.84 0.16 -7.78
N MET A 77 -8.84 0.78 -8.42
CA MET A 77 -7.77 0.06 -9.14
C MET A 77 -8.29 -0.98 -10.16
N PRO A 78 -9.07 -0.57 -11.18
CA PRO A 78 -9.65 -1.50 -12.15
C PRO A 78 -8.62 -2.28 -12.98
N SER A 79 -7.40 -1.75 -13.11
CA SER A 79 -6.32 -2.36 -13.90
C SER A 79 -5.32 -3.16 -13.08
N LEU A 80 -5.60 -3.43 -11.80
CA LEU A 80 -4.65 -4.09 -10.91
C LEU A 80 -4.44 -5.55 -11.33
N MET A 81 -3.18 -5.90 -11.60
CA MET A 81 -2.74 -7.22 -12.05
C MET A 81 -1.91 -7.94 -10.99
N GLU A 82 -1.30 -7.21 -10.06
CA GLU A 82 -0.46 -7.77 -9.00
C GLU A 82 -0.75 -7.05 -7.69
N LEU A 83 -1.25 -7.80 -6.70
CA LEU A 83 -1.43 -7.32 -5.33
C LEU A 83 -0.58 -8.16 -4.39
N LYS A 84 0.39 -7.54 -3.74
CA LYS A 84 1.26 -8.20 -2.75
C LYS A 84 1.12 -7.50 -1.42
N LEU A 85 0.68 -8.26 -0.42
CA LEU A 85 0.47 -7.75 0.93
C LEU A 85 1.27 -8.60 1.90
N ARG A 86 2.19 -7.97 2.62
CA ARG A 86 2.86 -8.57 3.75
C ARG A 86 2.84 -7.60 4.92
N THR A 87 2.55 -8.16 6.08
CA THR A 87 2.57 -7.44 7.35
C THR A 87 3.49 -8.15 8.34
N ARG A 88 4.13 -7.40 9.23
CA ARG A 88 4.92 -7.93 10.34
C ARG A 88 4.06 -7.95 11.61
N GLY A 89 4.23 -8.98 12.43
CA GLY A 89 3.54 -9.07 13.73
C GLY A 89 2.14 -9.66 13.65
N ARG A 90 1.12 -8.84 13.39
CA ARG A 90 -0.30 -9.21 13.55
C ARG A 90 -0.99 -9.53 12.22
N GLN A 91 -2.05 -10.34 12.29
CA GLN A 91 -2.88 -10.63 11.13
C GLN A 91 -3.65 -9.37 10.72
N MET A 92 -3.41 -8.90 9.49
CA MET A 92 -4.16 -7.79 8.91
C MET A 92 -5.52 -8.28 8.41
N LYS A 93 -6.58 -7.55 8.74
CA LYS A 93 -7.91 -7.75 8.17
C LYS A 93 -7.97 -7.17 6.77
N LEU A 94 -8.24 -8.03 5.79
CA LEU A 94 -8.27 -7.67 4.38
C LEU A 94 -9.70 -7.70 3.84
N MET A 95 -10.22 -6.56 3.42
CA MET A 95 -11.52 -6.42 2.77
C MET A 95 -11.30 -5.97 1.33
N ILE A 96 -11.26 -6.93 0.40
CA ILE A 96 -11.02 -6.68 -1.02
C ILE A 96 -12.11 -7.31 -1.88
N PRO A 97 -12.38 -6.71 -3.05
CA PRO A 97 -13.33 -7.25 -4.01
C PRO A 97 -12.82 -8.55 -4.63
N ASP A 98 -13.74 -9.41 -5.07
CA ASP A 98 -13.40 -10.77 -5.51
C ASP A 98 -12.43 -10.80 -6.69
N ARG A 99 -12.52 -9.83 -7.61
CA ARG A 99 -11.55 -9.70 -8.73
C ARG A 99 -10.11 -9.59 -8.25
N LEU A 100 -9.89 -8.95 -7.09
CA LEU A 100 -8.55 -8.72 -6.55
C LEU A 100 -8.03 -9.93 -5.77
N ARG A 101 -8.91 -10.83 -5.31
CA ARG A 101 -8.51 -12.08 -4.67
C ARG A 101 -7.76 -13.01 -5.62
N ALA A 102 -8.07 -12.95 -6.92
CA ALA A 102 -7.41 -13.75 -7.94
C ALA A 102 -5.97 -13.29 -8.25
N VAL A 103 -5.66 -12.01 -8.05
CA VAL A 103 -4.33 -11.41 -8.29
C VAL A 103 -3.55 -11.16 -7.01
N LEU A 104 -4.16 -11.44 -5.86
CA LEU A 104 -3.50 -11.42 -4.57
C LEU A 104 -2.49 -12.56 -4.52
N ASP A 105 -1.20 -12.20 -4.45
CA ASP A 105 -0.14 -13.17 -4.22
C ASP A 105 -0.38 -13.84 -2.86
N PRO A 106 -0.39 -15.19 -2.78
CA PRO A 106 -0.54 -15.88 -1.50
C PRO A 106 0.45 -15.32 -0.47
N PRO A 107 -0.02 -15.00 0.75
CA PRO A 107 0.80 -14.30 1.74
C PRO A 107 2.00 -15.16 2.14
N TYR A 108 3.15 -14.88 1.52
CA TYR A 108 4.43 -15.46 1.92
C TYR A 108 4.88 -14.77 3.21
N ILE A 109 4.74 -15.45 4.34
CA ILE A 109 5.32 -15.02 5.62
C ILE A 109 6.83 -15.21 5.54
N LYS A 110 7.59 -14.17 5.18
CA LYS A 110 9.05 -14.18 5.34
C LYS A 110 9.39 -13.76 6.77
N SER A 111 10.11 -14.64 7.47
CA SER A 111 10.70 -14.39 8.78
C SER A 111 11.75 -13.28 8.74
N CYS A 112 11.61 -12.33 9.67
CA CYS A 112 12.62 -11.41 10.24
C CYS A 112 13.53 -10.57 9.32
N ILE A 113 13.28 -9.26 9.33
CA ILE A 113 14.24 -8.14 9.21
C ILE A 113 13.96 -7.19 10.41
N PRO A 114 14.93 -6.44 10.98
CA PRO A 114 14.84 -5.86 12.32
C PRO A 114 13.63 -4.94 12.53
N GLU A 115 13.20 -4.87 13.79
CA GLU A 115 12.08 -4.07 14.28
C GLU A 115 12.11 -2.63 13.73
N CYS A 116 10.94 -2.13 13.32
CA CYS A 116 10.70 -0.71 13.18
C CYS A 116 11.13 -0.04 14.51
N ILE A 117 12.24 0.71 14.49
CA ILE A 117 12.65 1.49 15.65
C ILE A 117 11.58 2.55 15.83
N ASP A 118 10.86 2.47 16.94
CA ASP A 118 9.94 3.50 17.40
C ASP A 118 10.71 4.84 17.44
N ALA A 119 10.47 5.71 16.45
CA ALA A 119 11.02 7.06 16.43
C ALA A 119 10.38 7.97 17.50
N LYS A 120 9.63 7.38 18.45
CA LYS A 120 8.92 8.08 19.52
C LYS A 120 9.73 8.22 20.81
N LYS A 121 11.05 8.01 20.77
CA LYS A 121 11.95 8.25 21.90
C LYS A 121 13.02 9.27 21.55
N MET A 122 12.60 10.54 21.40
CA MET A 122 13.48 11.69 21.62
C MET A 122 12.72 12.80 22.34
#